data_AF-A0A527XMI1-F1
#
_entry.id   AF-A0A527XMI1-F1
#
_cell.length_a   1.000
_cell.length_b   1.000
_cell.length_c   1.000
_cell.angle_alpha   90.00
_cell.angle_beta   90.00
_cell.angle_gamma   90.00
#
_symmetry.space_group_name_H-M   'P 1'
#
loop_
_entity.id
_entity.type
_entity.pdbx_description
1 polymer ?
#
loop_
_entity_poly.entity_id
_entity_poly.type
_entity_poly.pdbx_seq_one_letter_code
_entity_poly.pdbx_strand_id
1 'polypeptide(L)' 'KMNCAELNNAVGDTATDISRTAIARGKVASTSVPNWLLGGERVKTVVANRESARIERLQQQQQAIVTARKQRCPSAQ' A
#
# COMPACT_ATOMS: atom_id res chain seq x y z
N LYS A 1 23.36 4.78 -2.99
CA LYS A 1 22.36 5.38 -3.92
C LYS A 1 21.87 4.24 -4.82
N MET A 2 20.56 4.04 -4.96
CA MET A 2 20.03 2.99 -5.85
C MET A 2 20.37 3.29 -7.32
N ASN A 3 20.71 2.25 -8.06
CA ASN A 3 20.86 2.26 -9.53
C ASN A 3 19.49 2.14 -10.23
N CYS A 4 19.47 2.22 -11.56
CA CYS A 4 18.20 2.23 -12.29
C CYS A 4 17.44 0.91 -12.30
N ALA A 5 18.13 -0.23 -12.30
CA ALA A 5 17.49 -1.52 -12.17
C ALA A 5 16.85 -1.67 -10.78
N GLU A 6 17.56 -1.25 -9.73
CA GLU A 6 17.04 -1.23 -8.36
C GLU A 6 15.84 -0.28 -8.22
N LEU A 7 15.87 0.90 -8.85
CA LEU A 7 14.73 1.83 -8.85
C LEU A 7 13.53 1.26 -9.63
N ASN A 8 13.74 0.56 -10.75
CA ASN A 8 12.67 -0.10 -11.50
C ASN A 8 12.02 -1.22 -10.67
N ASN A 9 12.84 -2.07 -10.03
CA ASN A 9 12.35 -3.15 -9.17
C ASN A 9 11.60 -2.57 -7.97
N ALA A 10 12.17 -1.56 -7.30
CA ALA A 10 11.54 -0.90 -6.16
C ALA A 10 10.17 -0.28 -6.50
N VAL A 11 9.99 0.22 -7.73
CA VAL A 11 8.67 0.66 -8.21
C VAL A 11 7.69 -0.51 -8.26
N GLY A 12 8.09 -1.64 -8.84
CA GLY A 12 7.23 -2.83 -8.95
C GLY A 12 6.90 -3.46 -7.59
N ASP A 13 7.90 -3.57 -6.71
CA ASP A 13 7.73 -4.13 -5.36
C ASP A 13 6.78 -3.27 -4.53
N THR A 14 6.97 -1.95 -4.53
CA THR A 14 6.10 -1.02 -3.79
C THR A 14 4.67 -1.06 -4.35
N ALA A 15 4.49 -1.09 -5.67
CA ALA A 15 3.17 -1.20 -6.30
C ALA A 15 2.47 -2.54 -5.95
N THR A 16 3.23 -3.62 -5.87
CA THR A 16 2.74 -4.93 -5.44
C THR A 16 2.29 -4.89 -3.98
N ASP A 17 3.06 -4.26 -3.10
CA ASP A 17 2.71 -4.14 -1.69
C ASP A 17 1.51 -3.23 -1.45
N ILE A 18 1.37 -2.14 -2.22
CA ILE A 18 0.14 -1.31 -2.24
C ILE A 18 -1.07 -2.20 -2.55
N SER A 19 -0.97 -2.98 -3.63
CA SER A 19 -2.06 -3.83 -4.11
C SER A 19 -2.43 -4.90 -3.09
N ARG A 20 -1.45 -5.59 -2.50
CA ARG A 20 -1.67 -6.58 -1.44
C ARG A 20 -2.35 -5.96 -0.22
N THR A 21 -1.90 -4.78 0.20
CA THR A 21 -2.47 -4.05 1.35
C THR A 21 -3.89 -3.60 1.05
N ALA A 22 -4.18 -3.10 -0.15
CA ALA A 22 -5.53 -2.74 -0.58
C ALA A 22 -6.48 -3.95 -0.58
N ILE A 23 -6.02 -5.12 -1.04
CA ILE A 23 -6.79 -6.36 -0.97
C ILE A 23 -7.06 -6.75 0.49
N ALA A 24 -6.05 -6.71 1.36
CA ALA A 24 -6.21 -7.01 2.79
C ALA A 24 -7.21 -6.07 3.45
N ARG A 25 -7.13 -4.77 3.18
CA ARG A 25 -8.09 -3.74 3.63
C ARG A 25 -9.51 -4.07 3.17
N GLY A 26 -9.67 -4.45 1.90
CA GLY A 26 -10.96 -4.87 1.33
C GLY A 26 -11.52 -6.09 2.05
N LYS A 27 -10.70 -7.11 2.31
CA LYS A 27 -11.09 -8.30 3.08
C LYS A 27 -11.57 -7.92 4.48
N VAL A 28 -10.82 -7.11 5.22
CA VAL A 28 -11.20 -6.63 6.57
C VAL A 28 -12.55 -5.92 6.53
N ALA A 29 -12.76 -5.01 5.58
CA ALA A 29 -14.03 -4.28 5.48
C ALA A 29 -15.22 -5.18 5.15
N SER A 30 -15.01 -6.23 4.35
CA SER A 30 -16.05 -7.19 3.95
C SER A 30 -16.38 -8.24 5.00
N THR A 31 -15.54 -8.41 6.04
CA THR A 31 -15.76 -9.40 7.08
C THR A 31 -17.05 -9.09 7.85
N SER A 32 -17.96 -10.06 7.88
CA SER A 32 -19.17 -10.01 8.70
C SER A 32 -18.83 -10.25 10.16
N VAL A 33 -19.17 -9.30 11.02
CA VAL A 33 -19.00 -9.41 12.47
C VAL A 33 -20.35 -9.83 13.09
N PRO A 34 -20.41 -10.91 13.88
CA PRO A 34 -21.64 -11.30 14.57
C PRO A 34 -22.11 -10.25 15.56
N ASN A 35 -23.43 -10.08 15.69
CA ASN A 35 -24.04 -9.05 16.54
C ASN A 35 -23.79 -9.25 18.05
N TRP A 36 -23.51 -10.49 18.48
CA TRP A 36 -23.18 -10.79 19.88
C TRP A 36 -21.75 -10.37 20.25
N LEU A 37 -20.88 -10.13 19.25
CA LEU A 37 -19.52 -9.66 19.47
C LEU A 37 -19.53 -8.14 19.66
N LEU A 38 -19.86 -7.71 20.87
CA LEU A 38 -19.93 -6.30 21.25
C LEU A 38 -18.65 -5.56 20.85
N GLY A 39 -18.80 -4.50 20.06
CA GLY A 39 -17.68 -3.69 19.59
C GLY A 39 -16.86 -4.27 18.44
N GLY A 40 -17.16 -5.48 17.95
CA GLY A 40 -16.41 -6.08 16.84
C GLY A 40 -16.46 -5.24 15.56
N GLU A 41 -17.58 -4.55 15.29
CA GLU A 41 -17.69 -3.65 14.13
C GLU A 41 -16.79 -2.41 14.25
N ARG A 42 -16.57 -1.91 15.47
CA ARG A 42 -15.60 -0.83 15.73
C ARG A 42 -14.18 -1.31 15.47
N VAL A 43 -13.84 -2.52 15.93
CA VAL A 43 -12.53 -3.13 15.68
C VAL A 43 -12.30 -3.29 14.17
N LYS A 44 -13.29 -3.81 13.43
CA LYS A 44 -13.24 -3.92 11.96
C LYS A 44 -12.90 -2.58 11.32
N THR A 45 -13.59 -1.51 11.75
CA THR A 45 -13.36 -0.15 11.25
C THR A 45 -11.95 0.34 11.57
N VAL A 46 -11.47 0.15 12.81
CA VAL A 46 -10.11 0.56 13.22
C VAL A 46 -9.04 -0.17 12.41
N VAL A 47 -9.20 -1.49 12.19
CA VAL A 47 -8.26 -2.27 11.38
C VAL A 47 -8.29 -1.80 9.92
N ALA A 48 -9.47 -1.59 9.33
CA ALA A 48 -9.59 -1.08 7.98
C ALA A 48 -8.96 0.32 7.81
N ASN A 49 -9.09 1.19 8.82
CA ASN A 49 -8.46 2.51 8.84
C ASN A 49 -6.93 2.41 8.98
N ARG A 50 -6.43 1.45 9.77
CA ARG A 50 -5.00 1.18 9.87
C ARG A 50 -4.41 0.74 8.54
N GLU A 51 -5.08 -0.15 7.81
CA GLU A 51 -4.63 -0.57 6.48
C GLU A 51 -4.70 0.60 5.49
N SER A 52 -5.70 1.48 5.60
CA SER A 52 -5.79 2.69 4.76
C SER A 52 -4.59 3.62 4.98
N ALA A 53 -4.22 3.88 6.24
CA ALA A 53 -3.02 4.66 6.57
C ALA A 53 -1.72 3.99 6.07
N ARG A 54 -1.68 2.65 6.01
CA ARG A 54 -0.53 1.92 5.44
C ARG A 54 -0.44 2.10 3.92
N ILE A 55 -1.58 2.06 3.22
CA ILE A 55 -1.65 2.31 1.78
C ILE A 55 -1.13 3.72 1.46
N GLU A 56 -1.58 4.74 2.20
CA GLU A 56 -1.14 6.13 2.01
C GLU A 56 0.38 6.29 2.15
N ARG A 57 0.99 5.66 3.17
CA ARG A 57 2.45 5.65 3.34
C ARG A 57 3.17 4.99 2.17
N LEU A 58 2.67 3.86 1.70
CA LEU A 58 3.24 3.17 0.54
C LEU A 58 3.10 4.00 -0.74
N GLN A 59 1.99 4.71 -0.92
CA GLN A 59 1.81 5.63 -2.05
C GLN A 59 2.80 6.81 -1.99
N GLN A 60 3.04 7.39 -0.81
CA GLN A 60 4.07 8.42 -0.64
C GLN A 60 5.46 7.89 -0.98
N GLN A 61 5.80 6.69 -0.53
CA GLN A 61 7.06 6.03 -0.87
C GLN A 61 7.18 5.77 -2.37
N GLN A 62 6.12 5.26 -3.00
CA GLN A 62 6.05 5.04 -4.44
C GLN A 62 6.34 6.32 -5.22
N GLN A 63 5.74 7.44 -4.81
CA GLN A 63 5.94 8.73 -5.45
C GLN A 63 7.40 9.22 -5.31
N ALA A 64 8.03 9.00 -4.15
CA ALA A 64 9.44 9.32 -3.93
C ALA A 64 10.35 8.47 -4.84
N ILE A 65 10.10 7.17 -4.96
CA ILE A 65 10.87 6.27 -5.83
C ILE A 65 10.68 6.65 -7.30
N VAL A 66 9.45 6.92 -7.74
CA VAL A 66 9.15 7.36 -9.10
C VAL A 66 9.85 8.67 -9.42
N THR A 67 9.88 9.62 -8.48
CA THR A 67 10.59 10.89 -8.65
C THR A 67 12.11 10.66 -8.77
N ALA A 68 12.69 9.84 -7.89
CA ALA A 68 14.11 9.50 -7.95
C ALA A 68 14.49 8.76 -9.25
N ARG A 69 13.61 7.87 -9.73
CA ARG A 69 13.75 7.18 -11.02
C ARG A 69 13.73 8.17 -12.18
N LYS A 70 12.74 9.07 -12.23
CA LYS A 70 12.63 10.11 -13.27
C LYS A 70 13.86 11.02 -13.33
N GLN A 71 14.49 11.31 -12.19
CA GLN A 71 15.67 12.16 -12.13
C GLN A 71 16.97 11.46 -12.57
N ARG A 72 17.07 10.13 -12.39
CA ARG A 72 18.33 9.40 -12.54
C ARG A 72 18.39 8.47 -13.74
N CYS A 73 17.25 7.95 -14.15
CA CYS A 73 17.19 6.92 -15.17
C CYS A 73 16.76 7.52 -16.50
N PRO A 74 17.46 7.20 -17.60
CA PRO A 74 16.96 7.54 -18.91
C PRO A 74 15.58 6.88 -19.06
N SER A 75 14.58 7.67 -19.45
CA SER A 75 13.30 7.12 -19.88
C SER A 75 13.56 6.11 -20.97
N ALA A 76 13.16 4.85 -20.76
CA ALA A 76 13.00 3.92 -21.86
C ALA A 76 11.97 4.56 -22.80
N GLN A 77 12.46 5.04 -23.93
CA GLN A 77 11.68 5.69 -24.97
C GLN A 77 10.97 4.62 -25.80
#